data_AF-A0A8R1DT72-F1
#
_entry.id   AF-A0A8R1DT72-F1
#
_cell.length_a   1.000
_cell.length_b   1.000
_cell.length_c   1.000
_cell.angle_alpha   90.00
_cell.angle_beta   90.00
_cell.angle_gamma   90.00
#
_symmetry.space_group_name_H-M   'P 1'
#
loop_
_entity.id
_entity.type
_entity.pdbx_description
1 polymer ?
#
loop_
_entity_poly.entity_id
_entity_poly.type
_entity_poly.pdbx_seq_one_letter_code
_entity_poly.pdbx_strand_id
1 'polypeptide(L)'
;MVSTRGLTTKYAPCNTEICSYPAQRTCCIPYLPMLINGTMQCGPFPRETTVGTGPCCPGSGLWSEWTSFAKDENSGSYKKTRQCVSSSAGCGCTGSAVQSQAQCPCARTLKNADVCAEKDASIGKTFNMRLHRDLAITDINCTATLMLEANNDNVTSGGPEMCHSLNNYDYVPAIVLLLPSVETRGPSNKCYMDRPLNCNNRVATVKDLPVSFTCDLETLFWRYDYLGWFVEGYNQPAFKVT
;
A
#
# COMPACT_ATOMS: atom_id res chain seq x y z
N MET A 1 4.92 -14.15 12.02
CA MET A 1 5.50 -13.04 11.26
C MET A 1 6.16 -13.61 10.01
N VAL A 2 5.49 -13.56 8.86
CA VAL A 2 6.12 -13.92 7.58
C VAL A 2 6.70 -12.62 7.03
N SER A 3 8.01 -12.46 7.18
CA SER A 3 8.74 -11.40 6.52
C SER A 3 8.67 -11.67 5.02
N THR A 4 7.92 -10.86 4.28
CA THR A 4 7.97 -10.81 2.80
C THR A 4 9.25 -10.12 2.34
N ARG A 5 10.40 -10.45 2.95
CA ARG A 5 11.68 -10.24 2.28
C ARG A 5 11.72 -11.26 1.16
N GLY A 6 11.68 -10.79 -0.08
CA GLY A 6 11.99 -11.63 -1.23
C GLY A 6 13.28 -12.41 -0.97
N LEU A 7 13.41 -13.58 -1.59
CA LEU A 7 14.62 -14.41 -1.49
C LEU A 7 15.86 -13.52 -1.69
N THR A 8 16.63 -13.30 -0.62
CA THR A 8 17.86 -12.48 -0.67
C THR A 8 18.98 -13.19 -1.44
N THR A 9 18.79 -14.48 -1.74
CA THR A 9 19.72 -15.32 -2.46
C THR A 9 18.97 -16.26 -3.39
N LYS A 10 19.33 -16.24 -4.68
CA LYS A 10 18.87 -17.20 -5.68
C LYS A 10 20.09 -17.94 -6.22
N TYR A 11 20.08 -19.27 -6.16
CA TYR A 11 21.16 -20.10 -6.68
C TYR A 11 20.74 -20.68 -8.03
N ALA A 12 21.41 -20.23 -9.10
CA ALA A 12 21.21 -20.76 -10.44
C ALA A 12 22.49 -21.48 -10.87
N PRO A 13 22.43 -22.78 -11.21
CA PRO A 13 23.57 -23.50 -11.74
C PRO A 13 23.91 -22.98 -13.14
N CYS A 14 25.18 -23.02 -13.48
CA CYS A 14 25.68 -22.39 -14.68
C CYS A 14 26.81 -23.19 -15.33
N ASN A 15 27.05 -23.01 -16.62
CA ASN A 15 28.00 -23.79 -17.41
C ASN A 15 27.81 -25.31 -17.23
N THR A 16 26.57 -25.78 -17.39
CA THR A 16 26.17 -27.17 -17.13
C THR A 16 26.45 -28.12 -18.29
N GLU A 17 27.19 -27.65 -19.30
CA GLU A 17 27.58 -28.46 -20.44
C GLU A 17 28.52 -29.58 -20.02
N ILE A 18 28.41 -30.71 -20.72
CA ILE A 18 29.32 -31.83 -20.51
C ILE A 18 30.73 -31.50 -21.01
N CYS A 19 31.75 -32.01 -20.33
CA CYS A 19 33.12 -31.91 -20.83
C CYS A 19 33.27 -32.74 -22.12
N SER A 20 33.83 -32.14 -23.16
CA SER A 20 34.17 -32.82 -24.41
C SER A 20 35.39 -33.72 -24.25
N TYR A 21 35.45 -34.80 -25.04
CA TYR A 21 36.62 -35.67 -25.13
C TYR A 21 37.87 -34.84 -25.47
N PRO A 22 39.04 -35.04 -24.81
CA PRO A 22 39.47 -36.23 -24.06
C PRO A 22 39.35 -36.11 -22.52
N ALA A 23 38.39 -35.34 -21.99
CA ALA A 23 38.18 -35.28 -20.55
C ALA A 23 37.93 -36.68 -19.94
N GLN A 24 38.64 -37.00 -18.85
CA GLN A 24 38.51 -38.30 -18.17
C GLN A 24 37.11 -38.53 -17.55
N ARG A 25 36.35 -37.45 -17.30
CA ARG A 25 34.98 -37.49 -16.81
C ARG A 25 34.12 -36.46 -17.55
N THR A 26 32.94 -36.89 -17.96
CA THR A 26 31.93 -36.06 -18.65
C THR A 26 31.34 -34.99 -17.72
N CYS A 27 31.26 -35.26 -16.41
CA CYS A 27 30.76 -34.36 -15.37
C CYS A 27 31.62 -34.44 -14.10
N CYS A 28 31.73 -33.33 -13.38
CA CYS A 28 32.38 -33.28 -12.07
C CYS A 28 31.52 -34.00 -11.01
N ILE A 29 32.13 -34.80 -10.13
CA ILE A 29 31.43 -35.40 -8.98
C ILE A 29 30.90 -34.27 -8.08
N PRO A 30 29.63 -34.30 -7.62
CA PRO A 30 28.67 -35.42 -7.61
C PRO A 30 27.71 -35.48 -8.81
N TYR A 31 27.91 -34.65 -9.83
CA TYR A 31 26.97 -34.53 -10.94
C TYR A 31 27.10 -35.67 -11.95
N LEU A 32 25.96 -36.08 -12.49
CA LEU A 32 25.79 -37.10 -13.51
C LEU A 32 25.31 -36.46 -14.82
N PRO A 33 25.67 -37.02 -15.98
CA PRO A 33 25.15 -36.57 -17.27
C PRO A 33 23.65 -36.88 -17.39
N MET A 34 22.86 -35.88 -17.76
CA MET A 34 21.40 -35.90 -17.91
C MET A 34 20.97 -35.26 -19.22
N LEU A 35 19.83 -35.68 -19.78
CA LEU A 35 19.25 -35.06 -20.98
C LEU A 35 18.24 -33.98 -20.58
N ILE A 36 18.59 -32.71 -20.82
CA ILE A 36 17.74 -31.55 -20.50
C ILE A 36 17.55 -30.74 -21.80
N ASN A 37 16.30 -30.49 -22.20
CA ASN A 37 15.94 -29.78 -23.44
C ASN A 37 16.63 -30.34 -24.71
N GLY A 38 16.83 -31.66 -24.79
CA GLY A 38 17.48 -32.32 -25.93
C GLY A 38 19.01 -32.21 -25.97
N THR A 39 19.63 -31.58 -24.97
CA THR A 39 21.10 -31.47 -24.82
C THR A 39 21.59 -32.23 -23.59
N MET A 40 22.77 -32.85 -23.68
CA MET A 40 23.42 -33.51 -22.55
C MET A 40 24.02 -32.45 -21.61
N GLN A 41 23.56 -32.41 -20.37
CA GLN A 41 23.99 -31.48 -19.33
C GLN A 41 24.30 -32.25 -18.05
N CYS A 42 25.26 -31.79 -17.25
CA CYS A 42 25.48 -32.33 -15.92
C CYS A 42 24.31 -31.97 -14.99
N GLY A 43 23.96 -32.80 -14.01
CA GLY A 43 22.85 -32.60 -13.07
C GLY A 43 22.91 -33.61 -11.91
N PRO A 44 21.95 -33.66 -10.96
CA PRO A 44 20.65 -32.99 -10.96
C PRO A 44 20.71 -31.54 -10.47
N PHE A 45 19.97 -30.67 -11.15
CA PHE A 45 19.75 -29.29 -10.75
C PHE A 45 18.28 -29.07 -10.39
N PRO A 46 17.98 -28.17 -9.43
CA PRO A 46 16.62 -27.66 -9.25
C PRO A 46 16.10 -27.13 -10.59
N ARG A 47 14.81 -27.35 -10.91
CA ARG A 47 14.19 -26.85 -12.14
C ARG A 47 14.11 -25.32 -12.10
N GLU A 48 15.21 -24.66 -12.42
CA GLU A 48 15.22 -23.23 -12.68
C GLU A 48 15.67 -22.97 -14.12
N THR A 49 14.83 -22.23 -14.83
CA THR A 49 15.00 -21.87 -16.24
C THR A 49 16.07 -20.80 -16.38
N THR A 50 17.33 -21.19 -16.53
CA THR A 50 18.41 -20.29 -16.94
C THR A 50 18.32 -20.03 -18.45
N VAL A 51 17.36 -19.19 -18.85
CA VAL A 51 17.29 -18.65 -20.22
C VAL A 51 18.08 -17.36 -20.25
N GLY A 52 19.41 -17.42 -20.24
CA GLY A 52 20.29 -16.25 -20.24
C GLY A 52 21.29 -16.27 -21.39
N THR A 53 21.72 -15.08 -21.85
CA THR A 53 22.63 -14.86 -22.99
C THR A 53 24.12 -15.04 -22.68
N GLY A 54 24.44 -15.73 -21.58
CA GLY A 54 25.81 -16.07 -21.18
C GLY A 54 25.80 -17.23 -20.18
N PRO A 55 26.93 -17.97 -20.03
CA PRO A 55 26.95 -19.26 -19.37
C PRO A 55 26.52 -19.24 -17.90
N CYS A 56 26.43 -18.06 -17.24
CA CYS A 56 26.03 -17.87 -15.85
C CYS A 56 25.09 -16.67 -15.58
N CYS A 57 24.33 -16.22 -16.58
CA CYS A 57 23.40 -15.12 -16.37
C CYS A 57 21.99 -15.60 -16.02
N PRO A 58 21.38 -15.11 -14.92
CA PRO A 58 19.94 -15.22 -14.75
C PRO A 58 19.28 -14.45 -15.89
N GLY A 59 18.26 -15.02 -16.51
CA GLY A 59 17.86 -14.65 -17.87
C GLY A 59 17.69 -13.17 -18.16
N SER A 60 16.94 -12.46 -17.30
CA SER A 60 16.69 -11.02 -17.42
C SER A 60 17.53 -10.17 -16.45
N GLY A 61 18.63 -10.72 -15.94
CA GLY A 61 19.44 -10.12 -14.87
C GLY A 61 18.74 -10.14 -13.50
N LEU A 62 19.41 -9.58 -12.50
CA LEU A 62 18.87 -9.40 -11.15
C LEU A 62 18.75 -7.90 -10.87
N TRP A 63 17.56 -7.47 -10.51
CA TRP A 63 17.26 -6.11 -10.07
C TRP A 63 17.33 -6.03 -8.54
N SER A 64 17.71 -4.86 -8.02
CA SER A 64 17.45 -4.50 -6.62
C SER A 64 15.95 -4.33 -6.40
N GLU A 65 15.56 -4.29 -5.12
CA GLU A 65 14.27 -3.73 -4.75
C GLU A 65 14.13 -2.29 -5.27
N TRP A 66 12.88 -1.89 -5.51
CA TRP A 66 12.58 -0.50 -5.83
C TRP A 66 12.79 0.38 -4.60
N THR A 67 13.25 1.61 -4.83
CA THR A 67 13.18 2.68 -3.83
C THR A 67 11.72 3.09 -3.57
N SER A 68 11.51 3.83 -2.49
CA SER A 68 10.24 4.53 -2.26
C SER A 68 9.98 5.55 -3.37
N PHE A 69 8.72 5.94 -3.53
CA PHE A 69 8.41 7.03 -4.45
C PHE A 69 8.98 8.34 -3.91
N ALA A 70 9.50 9.17 -4.80
CA ALA A 70 9.87 10.54 -4.52
C ALA A 70 9.26 11.44 -5.59
N LYS A 71 8.85 12.65 -5.20
CA LYS A 71 8.38 13.66 -6.14
C LYS A 71 9.59 14.27 -6.85
N ASP A 72 9.59 14.25 -8.17
CA ASP A 72 10.55 14.96 -8.98
C ASP A 72 10.13 16.42 -9.10
N GLU A 73 10.94 17.32 -8.54
CA GLU A 73 10.67 18.76 -8.51
C GLU A 73 10.59 19.38 -9.91
N ASN A 74 11.32 18.83 -10.89
CA ASN A 74 11.36 19.38 -12.25
C ASN A 74 10.12 19.03 -13.07
N SER A 75 9.62 17.80 -12.91
CA SER A 75 8.49 17.30 -13.70
C SER A 75 7.16 17.27 -12.93
N GLY A 76 7.20 17.44 -11.61
CA GLY A 76 6.06 17.26 -10.72
C GLY A 76 5.58 15.80 -10.60
N SER A 77 6.26 14.85 -11.25
CA SER A 77 5.88 13.44 -11.29
C SER A 77 6.48 12.64 -10.13
N TYR A 78 5.87 11.51 -9.78
CA TYR A 78 6.37 10.60 -8.75
C TYR A 78 7.22 9.52 -9.40
N LYS A 79 8.44 9.34 -8.89
CA LYS A 79 9.42 8.40 -9.43
C LYS A 79 9.96 7.47 -8.36
N LYS A 80 10.22 6.23 -8.76
CA LYS A 80 11.04 5.29 -8.00
C LYS A 80 12.07 4.64 -8.91
N THR A 81 13.17 4.18 -8.32
CA THR A 81 14.33 3.68 -9.03
C THR A 81 14.77 2.32 -8.50
N ARG A 82 15.47 1.56 -9.33
CA ARG A 82 16.11 0.30 -8.95
C ARG A 82 17.41 0.15 -9.73
N GLN A 83 18.34 -0.66 -9.22
CA GLN A 83 19.64 -0.89 -9.83
C GLN A 83 19.77 -2.33 -10.32
N CYS A 84 20.41 -2.53 -11.46
CA CYS A 84 20.76 -3.86 -11.94
C CYS A 84 21.95 -4.40 -11.15
N VAL A 85 21.73 -5.27 -10.18
CA VAL A 85 22.79 -5.80 -9.30
C VAL A 85 23.64 -6.87 -9.99
N SER A 86 23.12 -7.52 -11.04
CA SER A 86 23.88 -8.50 -11.83
C SER A 86 24.81 -7.87 -12.88
N SER A 87 24.74 -6.55 -13.07
CA SER A 87 25.54 -5.84 -14.09
C SER A 87 27.04 -5.92 -13.81
N SER A 88 27.46 -5.91 -12.53
CA SER A 88 28.86 -6.09 -12.13
C SER A 88 29.42 -7.46 -12.49
N ALA A 89 28.55 -8.46 -12.63
CA ALA A 89 28.89 -9.82 -13.07
C ALA A 89 28.78 -10.01 -14.60
N GLY A 90 28.59 -8.92 -15.36
CA GLY A 90 28.43 -8.97 -16.82
C GLY A 90 27.03 -9.37 -17.30
N CYS A 91 26.07 -9.51 -16.38
CA CYS A 91 24.70 -9.89 -16.71
C CYS A 91 23.79 -8.66 -16.69
N GLY A 92 23.50 -8.13 -17.89
CA GLY A 92 22.59 -6.99 -18.05
C GLY A 92 21.15 -7.34 -17.64
N CYS A 93 20.43 -6.33 -17.16
CA CYS A 93 19.03 -6.47 -16.82
C CYS A 93 18.11 -5.96 -17.94
N THR A 94 16.98 -6.62 -18.14
CA THR A 94 15.95 -6.16 -19.09
C THR A 94 14.87 -5.36 -18.37
N GLY A 95 14.50 -4.20 -18.95
CA GLY A 95 13.48 -3.29 -18.43
C GLY A 95 14.04 -1.99 -17.87
N SER A 96 13.15 -1.10 -17.41
CA SER A 96 13.56 0.22 -16.92
C SER A 96 14.12 0.16 -15.49
N ALA A 97 15.15 0.98 -15.24
CA ALA A 97 15.67 1.29 -13.92
C ALA A 97 14.86 2.38 -13.19
N VAL A 98 13.99 3.08 -13.92
CA VAL A 98 13.17 4.19 -13.41
C VAL A 98 11.71 3.95 -13.77
N GLN A 99 10.82 4.05 -12.79
CA GLN A 99 9.38 4.10 -12.99
C GLN A 99 8.88 5.49 -12.61
N SER A 100 8.06 6.09 -13.47
CA SER A 100 7.52 7.45 -13.28
C SER A 100 6.01 7.43 -13.49
N GLN A 101 5.28 8.22 -12.69
CA GLN A 101 3.84 8.42 -12.84
C GLN A 101 3.44 9.86 -12.48
N ALA A 102 2.46 10.43 -13.18
CA ALA A 102 1.96 11.78 -12.88
C ALA A 102 1.02 11.80 -11.67
N GLN A 103 0.31 10.70 -11.43
CA GLN A 103 -0.68 10.59 -10.36
C GLN A 103 -0.01 10.21 -9.03
N CYS A 104 -0.59 10.67 -7.91
CA CYS A 104 -0.17 10.30 -6.56
C CYS A 104 -0.23 8.76 -6.40
N PRO A 105 0.82 8.10 -5.85
CA PRO A 105 0.92 6.63 -5.83
C PRO A 105 0.06 5.96 -4.75
N CYS A 106 -0.51 6.70 -3.79
CA CYS A 106 -1.43 6.13 -2.81
C CYS A 106 -2.74 5.64 -3.44
N ALA A 107 -3.39 4.68 -2.79
CA ALA A 107 -4.64 4.10 -3.25
C ALA A 107 -5.72 5.16 -3.42
N ARG A 108 -6.35 5.21 -4.60
CA ARG A 108 -7.44 6.17 -4.87
C ARG A 108 -8.73 5.85 -4.14
N THR A 109 -8.98 4.57 -3.90
CA THR A 109 -10.15 4.08 -3.18
C THR A 109 -9.67 3.41 -1.90
N LEU A 110 -10.14 3.91 -0.77
CA LEU A 110 -9.89 3.33 0.55
C LEU A 110 -10.99 2.34 0.91
N LYS A 111 -10.71 1.42 1.83
CA LYS A 111 -11.67 0.40 2.26
C LYS A 111 -12.82 1.03 3.04
N ASN A 112 -13.98 0.38 2.98
CA ASN A 112 -15.07 0.66 3.90
C ASN A 112 -14.73 0.09 5.30
N ALA A 113 -14.95 0.88 6.34
CA ALA A 113 -14.79 0.59 7.75
C ALA A 113 -16.06 0.01 8.41
N ASP A 114 -16.98 -0.63 7.67
CA ASP A 114 -18.20 -1.27 8.20
C ASP A 114 -17.91 -2.31 9.30
N VAL A 115 -16.74 -2.96 9.22
CA VAL A 115 -16.22 -3.86 10.26
C VAL A 115 -15.99 -3.18 11.61
N CYS A 116 -15.98 -1.85 11.64
CA CYS A 116 -15.83 -1.00 12.82
C CYS A 116 -17.17 -0.49 13.36
N ALA A 117 -18.30 -1.02 12.90
CA ALA A 117 -19.62 -0.68 13.42
C ALA A 117 -19.76 -1.19 14.85
N GLU A 118 -19.61 -0.27 15.81
CA GLU A 118 -19.63 -0.57 17.24
C GLU A 118 -20.44 0.50 18.00
N LYS A 119 -20.54 0.33 19.32
CA LYS A 119 -21.11 1.35 20.21
C LYS A 119 -20.03 2.40 20.50
N ASP A 120 -20.37 3.67 20.41
CA ASP A 120 -19.47 4.71 20.91
C ASP A 120 -19.60 4.81 22.44
N ALA A 121 -18.58 4.34 23.13
CA ALA A 121 -18.50 4.38 24.59
C ALA A 121 -18.44 5.83 25.13
N SER A 122 -17.94 6.78 24.36
CA SER A 122 -17.70 8.17 24.79
C SER A 122 -19.00 8.97 24.94
N ILE A 123 -20.03 8.62 24.16
CA ILE A 123 -21.35 9.27 24.18
C ILE A 123 -22.48 8.29 24.56
N GLY A 124 -22.14 7.02 24.80
CA GLY A 124 -23.11 5.99 25.17
C GLY A 124 -24.10 5.60 24.07
N LYS A 125 -23.93 6.06 22.82
CA LYS A 125 -24.83 5.79 21.69
C LYS A 125 -24.26 4.74 20.73
N THR A 126 -25.15 3.97 20.14
CA THR A 126 -24.85 3.14 18.96
C THR A 126 -24.82 4.03 17.73
N PHE A 127 -23.88 3.78 16.82
CA PHE A 127 -23.85 4.44 15.52
C PHE A 127 -23.83 3.40 14.41
N ASN A 128 -24.29 3.79 13.23
CA ASN A 128 -24.17 2.98 12.02
C ASN A 128 -23.20 3.68 11.05
N MET A 129 -22.35 2.90 10.39
CA MET A 129 -21.57 3.40 9.27
C MET A 129 -22.51 3.81 8.15
N ARG A 130 -22.42 5.06 7.70
CA ARG A 130 -23.37 5.60 6.72
C ARG A 130 -22.70 6.10 5.46
N LEU A 131 -21.72 6.97 5.57
CA LEU A 131 -21.15 7.63 4.41
C LEU A 131 -19.72 7.16 4.17
N HIS A 132 -19.55 6.51 3.02
CA HIS A 132 -18.26 6.21 2.43
C HIS A 132 -18.22 6.94 1.08
N ARG A 133 -17.60 8.13 1.07
CA ARG A 133 -17.35 8.93 -0.14
C ARG A 133 -15.92 8.74 -0.57
N ASP A 134 -15.61 8.80 -1.85
CA ASP A 134 -14.22 8.81 -2.32
C ASP A 134 -13.48 10.07 -1.84
N LEU A 135 -12.16 9.92 -1.62
CA LEU A 135 -11.28 11.05 -1.32
C LEU A 135 -11.13 11.94 -2.57
N ALA A 136 -11.26 13.25 -2.39
CA ALA A 136 -10.90 14.22 -3.42
C ALA A 136 -9.38 14.43 -3.41
N ILE A 137 -8.67 13.70 -4.28
CA ILE A 137 -7.21 13.68 -4.35
C ILE A 137 -6.67 14.82 -5.23
N THR A 138 -5.69 15.54 -4.70
CA THR A 138 -4.89 16.53 -5.42
C THR A 138 -3.52 15.94 -5.75
N ASP A 139 -3.38 15.39 -6.97
CA ASP A 139 -2.17 14.69 -7.41
C ASP A 139 -0.90 15.53 -7.31
N ILE A 140 -0.99 16.86 -7.48
CA ILE A 140 0.15 17.78 -7.43
C ILE A 140 0.85 17.73 -6.07
N ASN A 141 0.08 17.72 -4.98
CA ASN A 141 0.62 17.77 -3.62
C ASN A 141 0.56 16.41 -2.91
N CYS A 142 0.03 15.39 -3.58
CA CYS A 142 -0.28 14.09 -2.97
C CYS A 142 -1.11 14.22 -1.69
N THR A 143 -2.01 15.21 -1.66
CA THR A 143 -2.95 15.45 -0.58
C THR A 143 -4.35 15.05 -1.01
N ALA A 144 -5.21 14.79 -0.06
CA ALA A 144 -6.60 14.46 -0.33
C ALA A 144 -7.52 15.06 0.72
N THR A 145 -8.76 15.34 0.32
CA THR A 145 -9.77 15.86 1.24
C THR A 145 -11.02 14.99 1.22
N LEU A 146 -11.58 14.74 2.39
CA LEU A 146 -12.90 14.16 2.57
C LEU A 146 -13.84 15.23 3.13
N MET A 147 -14.93 15.49 2.43
CA MET A 147 -16.01 16.32 2.97
C MET A 147 -16.78 15.47 3.99
N LEU A 148 -16.86 15.89 5.26
CA LEU A 148 -17.67 15.27 6.30
C LEU A 148 -18.98 16.04 6.46
N GLU A 149 -20.10 15.34 6.51
CA GLU A 149 -21.40 15.96 6.76
C GLU A 149 -21.46 16.47 8.21
N ALA A 150 -21.57 17.78 8.36
CA ALA A 150 -21.38 18.51 9.60
C ALA A 150 -22.66 19.26 10.00
N ASN A 151 -23.82 18.62 9.82
CA ASN A 151 -25.14 19.20 10.12
C ASN A 151 -26.14 18.10 10.52
N ASN A 152 -27.26 18.50 11.13
CA ASN A 152 -28.39 17.61 11.48
C ASN A 152 -29.69 18.14 10.84
N ASP A 153 -29.60 18.82 9.70
CA ASP A 153 -30.71 19.60 9.14
C ASP A 153 -31.95 18.75 8.85
N ASN A 154 -31.75 17.44 8.59
CA ASN A 154 -32.82 16.50 8.28
C ASN A 154 -33.25 15.62 9.46
N VAL A 155 -32.70 15.77 10.66
CA VAL A 155 -33.02 14.85 11.78
C VAL A 155 -34.50 14.88 12.15
N THR A 156 -35.15 16.04 12.06
CA THR A 156 -36.59 16.20 12.34
C THR A 156 -37.49 15.54 11.30
N SER A 157 -37.00 15.33 10.08
CA SER A 157 -37.69 14.66 8.98
C SER A 157 -37.30 13.18 8.81
N GLY A 158 -36.62 12.60 9.81
CA GLY A 158 -36.16 11.19 9.77
C GLY A 158 -34.80 10.98 9.09
N GLY A 159 -34.06 12.06 8.84
CA GLY A 159 -32.68 12.02 8.36
C GLY A 159 -31.66 11.63 9.45
N PRO A 160 -30.40 11.38 9.04
CA PRO A 160 -29.36 10.93 9.95
C PRO A 160 -28.89 12.02 10.92
N GLU A 161 -28.58 11.64 12.15
CA GLU A 161 -27.87 12.50 13.11
C GLU A 161 -26.36 12.35 12.90
N MET A 162 -25.72 13.33 12.25
CA MET A 162 -24.27 13.30 11.94
C MET A 162 -23.44 13.97 13.03
N CYS A 163 -24.00 14.97 13.71
CA CYS A 163 -23.38 15.72 14.78
C CYS A 163 -24.03 15.39 16.12
N HIS A 164 -23.22 15.14 17.14
CA HIS A 164 -23.70 14.87 18.50
C HIS A 164 -22.90 15.66 19.53
N SER A 165 -23.49 15.92 20.70
CA SER A 165 -22.79 16.58 21.80
C SER A 165 -21.83 15.61 22.50
N LEU A 166 -20.68 16.12 22.93
CA LEU A 166 -19.67 15.40 23.70
C LEU A 166 -19.09 16.32 24.77
N ASN A 167 -19.39 16.06 26.04
CA ASN A 167 -18.98 16.89 27.17
C ASN A 167 -19.40 18.37 26.97
N ASN A 168 -18.43 19.30 26.94
CA ASN A 168 -18.66 20.74 26.71
C ASN A 168 -18.71 21.11 25.22
N TYR A 169 -18.57 20.15 24.31
CA TYR A 169 -18.70 20.38 22.89
C TYR A 169 -20.13 20.06 22.47
N ASP A 170 -20.88 21.10 22.13
CA ASP A 170 -22.31 20.96 21.86
C ASP A 170 -22.61 20.22 20.55
N TYR A 171 -21.63 20.12 19.62
CA TYR A 171 -21.91 19.68 18.26
C TYR A 171 -20.66 19.21 17.48
N VAL A 172 -20.33 17.91 17.53
CA VAL A 172 -19.14 17.34 16.86
C VAL A 172 -19.51 16.20 15.91
N PRO A 173 -19.03 16.21 14.65
CA PRO A 173 -19.14 15.06 13.76
C PRO A 173 -18.02 14.06 14.09
N ALA A 174 -18.20 12.81 13.69
CA ALA A 174 -17.17 11.78 13.84
C ALA A 174 -16.72 11.24 12.49
N ILE A 175 -15.51 10.69 12.47
CA ILE A 175 -14.98 9.85 11.41
C ILE A 175 -14.45 8.58 12.07
N VAL A 176 -14.79 7.42 11.51
CA VAL A 176 -14.21 6.15 11.93
C VAL A 176 -13.16 5.74 10.92
N LEU A 177 -11.95 5.55 11.41
CA LEU A 177 -10.76 5.19 10.66
C LEU A 177 -10.49 3.70 10.84
N LEU A 178 -10.22 3.04 9.72
CA LEU A 178 -9.71 1.68 9.67
C LEU A 178 -8.18 1.76 9.59
N LEU A 179 -7.51 1.29 10.63
CA LEU A 179 -6.05 1.37 10.76
C LEU A 179 -5.36 0.15 10.12
N PRO A 180 -4.25 0.34 9.38
CA PRO A 180 -3.43 -0.76 8.87
C PRO A 180 -2.73 -1.48 10.02
N SER A 181 -2.31 -2.72 9.77
CA SER A 181 -1.55 -3.54 10.73
C SER A 181 -0.37 -2.81 11.38
N VAL A 182 0.28 -1.89 10.66
CA VAL A 182 1.42 -1.09 11.12
C VAL A 182 1.06 -0.08 12.22
N GLU A 183 -0.20 0.34 12.31
CA GLU A 183 -0.69 1.41 13.18
C GLU A 183 -1.54 0.90 14.37
N THR A 184 -1.71 -0.42 14.50
CA THR A 184 -2.71 -1.06 15.39
C THR A 184 -2.41 -1.00 16.90
N ARG A 185 -1.83 0.07 17.45
CA ARG A 185 -1.42 0.19 18.87
C ARG A 185 -2.51 0.71 19.85
N GLY A 186 -3.79 0.77 19.44
CA GLY A 186 -4.90 1.29 20.26
C GLY A 186 -5.83 0.22 20.86
N PRO A 187 -6.68 0.52 21.85
CA PRO A 187 -7.46 -0.47 22.62
C PRO A 187 -8.46 -1.33 21.81
N SER A 188 -8.79 -0.91 20.58
CA SER A 188 -9.56 -1.67 19.58
C SER A 188 -8.77 -1.84 18.29
N ASN A 189 -7.47 -2.19 18.39
CA ASN A 189 -6.40 -2.40 17.39
C ASN A 189 -6.66 -2.08 15.89
N LYS A 190 -7.81 -2.38 15.29
CA LYS A 190 -8.15 -2.12 13.89
C LYS A 190 -8.97 -0.84 13.62
N CYS A 191 -9.72 -0.33 14.60
CA CYS A 191 -10.73 0.71 14.40
C CYS A 191 -10.54 1.86 15.37
N TYR A 192 -10.60 3.09 14.89
CA TYR A 192 -10.50 4.28 15.73
C TYR A 192 -11.51 5.34 15.32
N MET A 193 -12.16 5.98 16.30
CA MET A 193 -13.06 7.09 16.06
C MET A 193 -12.39 8.41 16.42
N ASP A 194 -12.39 9.36 15.49
CA ASP A 194 -11.94 10.72 15.72
C ASP A 194 -13.06 11.75 15.51
N ARG A 195 -12.88 12.94 16.11
CA ARG A 195 -13.80 14.08 16.06
C ARG A 195 -13.03 15.37 15.77
N PRO A 196 -12.56 15.54 14.53
CA PRO A 196 -11.62 16.61 14.19
C PRO A 196 -12.22 18.02 14.16
N LEU A 197 -13.55 18.12 14.14
CA LEU A 197 -14.26 19.35 13.76
C LEU A 197 -15.40 19.67 14.72
N ASN A 198 -15.78 20.95 14.76
CA ASN A 198 -16.98 21.41 15.45
C ASN A 198 -17.99 21.85 14.40
N CYS A 199 -19.19 21.24 14.37
CA CYS A 199 -20.18 21.57 13.35
C CYS A 199 -20.89 22.92 13.57
N ASN A 200 -20.62 23.62 14.68
CA ASN A 200 -20.97 25.03 14.85
C ASN A 200 -20.05 25.97 14.06
N ASN A 201 -18.86 25.50 13.65
CA ASN A 201 -17.93 26.29 12.83
C ASN A 201 -18.38 26.39 11.36
N ARG A 202 -19.50 25.75 10.98
CA ARG A 202 -20.05 25.88 9.65
C ARG A 202 -20.66 27.27 9.47
N VAL A 203 -20.38 27.91 8.34
CA VAL A 203 -21.22 29.02 7.87
C VAL A 203 -22.61 28.44 7.58
N ALA A 204 -23.70 29.15 7.87
CA ALA A 204 -25.08 28.64 7.81
C ALA A 204 -25.46 27.93 6.48
N THR A 205 -24.73 28.19 5.39
CA THR A 205 -24.94 27.60 4.06
C THR A 205 -24.10 26.35 3.77
N VAL A 206 -23.08 26.04 4.58
CA VAL A 206 -22.14 24.95 4.35
C VAL A 206 -22.56 23.73 5.17
N LYS A 207 -22.92 22.64 4.50
CA LYS A 207 -23.37 21.39 5.14
C LYS A 207 -22.23 20.44 5.49
N ASP A 208 -21.11 20.59 4.79
CA ASP A 208 -19.98 19.68 4.87
C ASP A 208 -18.69 20.42 5.24
N LEU A 209 -17.88 19.83 6.10
CA LEU A 209 -16.57 20.36 6.49
C LEU A 209 -15.45 19.42 6.04
N PRO A 210 -14.35 19.94 5.47
CA PRO A 210 -13.27 19.11 4.96
C PRO A 210 -12.38 18.57 6.07
N VAL A 211 -11.98 17.31 5.94
CA VAL A 211 -10.81 16.74 6.63
C VAL A 211 -9.76 16.33 5.61
N SER A 212 -8.49 16.45 5.97
CA SER A 212 -7.39 16.26 5.04
C SER A 212 -6.55 15.02 5.36
N PHE A 213 -5.94 14.50 4.30
CA PHE A 213 -5.03 13.37 4.32
C PHE A 213 -3.81 13.69 3.46
N THR A 214 -2.65 13.18 3.86
CA THR A 214 -1.41 13.28 3.11
C THR A 214 -0.89 11.90 2.75
N CYS A 215 -0.54 11.67 1.49
CA CYS A 215 0.02 10.39 1.05
C CYS A 215 1.47 10.24 1.51
N ASP A 216 1.78 9.09 2.10
CA ASP A 216 3.13 8.73 2.48
C ASP A 216 3.79 7.94 1.34
N LEU A 217 4.83 8.50 0.73
CA LEU A 217 5.42 7.95 -0.50
C LEU A 217 6.32 6.71 -0.26
N GLU A 218 6.61 6.39 0.99
CA GLU A 218 7.34 5.19 1.38
C GLU A 218 6.41 4.01 1.58
N THR A 219 5.39 4.18 2.42
CA THR A 219 4.45 3.12 2.78
C THR A 219 3.26 3.01 1.84
N LEU A 220 2.98 4.07 1.07
CA LEU A 220 1.83 4.21 0.17
C LEU A 220 0.47 4.17 0.87
N PHE A 221 0.45 4.48 2.17
CA PHE A 221 -0.77 4.73 2.92
C PHE A 221 -1.11 6.22 2.97
N TRP A 222 -2.40 6.50 3.07
CA TRP A 222 -2.86 7.83 3.45
C TRP A 222 -2.63 8.03 4.93
N ARG A 223 -2.02 9.16 5.29
CA ARG A 223 -1.89 9.66 6.65
C ARG A 223 -3.03 10.61 6.92
N TYR A 224 -3.76 10.40 8.00
CA TYR A 224 -4.78 11.32 8.45
C TYR A 224 -4.15 12.50 9.18
N ASP A 225 -4.33 13.74 8.68
CA ASP A 225 -3.49 14.88 9.08
C ASP A 225 -3.73 15.34 10.53
N TYR A 226 -4.88 15.03 11.12
CA TYR A 226 -5.23 15.48 12.48
C TYR A 226 -4.56 14.65 13.58
N LEU A 227 -4.33 13.35 13.33
CA LEU A 227 -3.71 12.43 14.29
C LEU A 227 -2.34 11.95 13.85
N GLY A 228 -2.01 12.10 12.56
CA GLY A 228 -0.77 11.60 11.96
C GLY A 228 -0.76 10.09 11.72
N TRP A 229 -1.88 9.39 11.89
CA TRP A 229 -1.97 7.94 11.74
C TRP A 229 -2.22 7.51 10.30
N PHE A 230 -1.67 6.35 9.92
CA PHE A 230 -2.01 5.74 8.65
C PHE A 230 -3.39 5.12 8.65
N VAL A 231 -4.05 5.14 7.50
CA VAL A 231 -5.41 4.58 7.32
C VAL A 231 -5.49 3.71 6.07
N GLU A 232 -6.22 2.60 6.18
CA GLU A 232 -6.60 1.75 5.04
C GLU A 232 -8.05 1.99 4.58
N GLY A 233 -8.83 2.70 5.38
CA GLY A 233 -10.26 2.83 5.22
C GLY A 233 -10.87 3.86 6.15
N TYR A 234 -12.08 4.28 5.85
CA TYR A 234 -12.87 5.14 6.72
C TYR A 234 -14.35 5.07 6.37
N ASN A 235 -15.17 5.39 7.36
CA ASN A 235 -16.57 5.76 7.17
C ASN A 235 -16.91 6.94 8.07
N GLN A 236 -17.85 7.76 7.61
CA GLN A 236 -18.56 8.67 8.50
C GLN A 236 -19.75 7.92 9.14
N PRO A 237 -19.79 7.80 10.47
CA PRO A 237 -20.94 7.22 11.17
C PRO A 237 -22.09 8.23 11.28
N ALA A 238 -23.30 7.69 11.51
CA ALA A 238 -24.47 8.43 11.96
C ALA A 238 -24.93 7.90 13.33
N PHE A 239 -25.20 8.79 14.28
CA PHE A 239 -25.58 8.48 15.66
C PHE A 239 -27.07 8.15 15.85
N LYS A 240 -27.86 8.38 14.79
CA LYS A 240 -29.25 7.94 14.69
C LYS A 240 -29.56 7.66 13.22
N VAL A 241 -30.16 6.51 12.96
CA VAL A 241 -30.72 6.14 11.67
C VAL A 241 -32.14 5.68 11.98
N THR A 242 -33.14 6.43 11.52
CA THR A 242 -34.53 5.97 11.50
C THR A 242 -34.75 5.02 10.34
#